data_AF-A0A9N8EIF8-F1
#
_entry.id   AF-A0A9N8EIF8-F1
#
_cell.length_a   1.000
_cell.length_b   1.000
_cell.length_c   1.000
_cell.angle_alpha   90.00
_cell.angle_beta   90.00
_cell.angle_gamma   90.00
#
_symmetry.space_group_name_H-M   'P 1'
#
loop_
_entity.id
_entity.type
_entity.pdbx_description
1 polymer ?
#
loop_
_entity_poly.entity_id
_entity_poly.type
_entity_poly.pdbx_seq_one_letter_code
_entity_poly.pdbx_strand_id
1 'polypeptide(L)'
;MPRPTAIAPTKNDAVFGRGGGSNKCRKNTCFRDLIEHHWIPYSSIAHHQTRAKKAYVKEFVIRPISEMGGRFLKFESSGCYELLPACPTDLKAIYQKISQSMRDEKKKHCATQLTNMTTKKSTKSSTKKAEKRVKRVRCSNDDSSVSTASTTSSSDSFSSEEEPSIIDYSHSPSVADAWMDIRLAPNGAFKDDEFVETSMGEDEMMALLNYESSFQGSTTEPFWLGATDETAM
;
A
#
# COMPACT_ATOMS: atom_id res chain seq x y z
N MET A 1 -9.44 14.29 31.21
CA MET A 1 -9.06 13.69 29.91
C MET A 1 -7.81 14.40 29.40
N PRO A 2 -6.65 13.73 29.34
CA PRO A 2 -5.45 14.32 28.75
C PRO A 2 -5.72 14.67 27.28
N ARG A 3 -5.34 15.88 26.85
CA ARG A 3 -5.47 16.28 25.44
C ARG A 3 -4.46 15.47 24.62
N PRO A 4 -4.83 14.91 23.46
CA PRO A 4 -3.87 14.28 22.57
C PRO A 4 -2.80 15.32 22.21
N THR A 5 -1.54 14.96 22.46
CA THR A 5 -0.40 15.82 22.14
C THR A 5 -0.35 16.00 20.63
N ALA A 6 -0.46 17.24 20.17
CA ALA A 6 -0.38 17.55 18.75
C ALA A 6 1.00 17.13 18.21
N ILE A 7 1.02 16.12 17.34
CA ILE A 7 2.24 15.63 16.74
C ILE A 7 2.61 16.56 15.58
N ALA A 8 3.81 17.14 15.61
CA ALA A 8 4.34 17.87 14.46
C ALA A 8 4.83 16.88 13.38
N PRO A 9 4.39 17.01 12.12
CA PRO A 9 4.83 16.14 11.04
C PRO A 9 6.27 16.44 10.65
N THR A 10 7.08 15.39 10.49
CA THR A 10 8.45 15.46 9.98
C THR A 10 8.49 15.20 8.46
N LYS A 11 9.66 15.35 7.82
CA LYS A 11 9.84 15.09 6.37
C LYS A 11 9.73 13.61 6.00
N ASN A 12 10.03 12.73 6.96
CA ASN A 12 9.97 11.28 6.79
C ASN A 12 8.57 10.74 7.06
N ASP A 13 7.70 11.54 7.69
CA ASP A 13 6.32 11.14 8.00
C ASP A 13 5.43 11.13 6.75
N ALA A 14 4.59 10.09 6.66
CA ALA A 14 3.56 9.96 5.64
C ALA A 14 2.25 10.55 6.14
N VAL A 15 1.94 11.77 5.69
CA VAL A 15 0.71 12.46 6.07
C VAL A 15 -0.46 12.06 5.17
N PHE A 16 -1.59 11.71 5.78
CA PHE A 16 -2.87 11.41 5.13
C PHE A 16 -3.91 12.47 5.49
N GLY A 17 -4.66 12.92 4.49
CA GLY A 17 -5.72 13.89 4.70
C GLY A 17 -6.23 14.48 3.38
N ARG A 18 -7.36 15.17 3.45
CA ARG A 18 -7.91 15.96 2.34
C ARG A 18 -7.80 17.44 2.68
N GLY A 19 -7.57 18.27 1.66
CA GLY A 19 -7.59 19.73 1.78
C GLY A 19 -6.20 20.39 1.78
N GLY A 20 -6.22 21.73 1.89
CA GLY A 20 -5.03 22.57 1.74
C GLY A 20 -3.97 22.35 2.83
N GLY A 21 -4.38 22.03 4.06
CA GLY A 21 -3.47 21.80 5.19
C GLY A 21 -2.53 20.63 4.95
N SER A 22 -3.10 19.44 4.71
CA SER A 22 -2.32 18.24 4.40
C SER A 22 -1.49 18.38 3.11
N ASN A 23 -2.01 19.11 2.11
CA ASN A 23 -1.30 19.32 0.85
C ASN A 23 -0.05 20.19 0.99
N LYS A 24 0.00 21.12 1.96
CA LYS A 24 1.22 21.90 2.23
C LYS A 24 2.31 21.01 2.83
N CYS A 25 1.95 20.19 3.82
CA CYS A 25 2.89 19.28 4.48
C CYS A 25 3.35 18.14 3.57
N ARG A 26 2.51 17.67 2.65
CA ARG A 26 2.84 16.62 1.67
C ARG A 26 3.81 17.04 0.57
N LYS A 27 4.08 18.34 0.40
CA LYS A 27 5.08 18.78 -0.58
C LYS A 27 6.46 18.46 0.00
N ASN A 28 7.26 17.72 -0.75
CA ASN A 28 8.62 17.30 -0.40
C ASN A 28 8.70 16.29 0.75
N THR A 29 7.68 15.41 0.89
CA THR A 29 7.77 14.26 1.80
C THR A 29 8.26 13.04 1.04
N CYS A 30 9.05 12.19 1.70
CA CYS A 30 9.52 10.94 1.11
C CYS A 30 8.35 10.07 0.63
N PHE A 31 7.22 10.11 1.34
CA PHE A 31 5.99 9.44 0.91
C PHE A 31 5.57 9.81 -0.53
N ARG A 32 5.63 11.10 -0.88
CA ARG A 32 5.22 11.54 -2.23
C ARG A 32 6.17 11.00 -3.29
N ASP A 33 7.48 11.05 -3.01
CA ASP A 33 8.50 10.57 -3.93
C ASP A 33 8.34 9.05 -4.16
N LEU A 34 8.08 8.28 -3.09
CA LEU A 34 7.79 6.85 -3.20
C LEU A 34 6.54 6.56 -4.04
N ILE A 35 5.45 7.31 -3.87
CA ILE A 35 4.25 7.15 -4.71
C ILE A 35 4.57 7.47 -6.18
N GLU A 36 5.30 8.55 -6.45
CA GLU A 36 5.65 8.97 -7.81
C GLU A 36 6.57 7.97 -8.53
N HIS A 37 7.49 7.31 -7.81
CA HIS A 37 8.36 6.29 -8.39
C HIS A 37 7.65 4.93 -8.56
N HIS A 38 6.81 4.54 -7.59
CA HIS A 38 6.26 3.17 -7.54
C HIS A 38 4.84 3.02 -8.11
N TRP A 39 4.17 4.08 -8.57
CA TRP A 39 2.81 3.94 -9.12
C TRP A 39 2.78 3.17 -10.46
N ILE A 40 3.83 3.25 -11.28
CA ILE A 40 3.89 2.55 -12.58
C ILE A 40 3.96 1.03 -12.36
N PRO A 41 4.95 0.48 -11.62
CA PRO A 41 4.99 -0.98 -11.39
C PRO A 41 3.79 -1.46 -10.57
N TYR A 42 3.26 -0.66 -9.63
CA TYR A 42 2.02 -1.02 -8.94
C TYR A 42 0.83 -1.16 -9.91
N SER A 43 0.77 -0.30 -10.93
CA SER A 43 -0.30 -0.30 -11.93
C SER A 43 -0.18 -1.41 -12.96
N SER A 44 1.02 -1.97 -13.18
CA SER A 44 1.22 -3.11 -14.07
C SER A 44 0.79 -4.44 -13.44
N ILE A 45 0.73 -4.52 -12.11
CA ILE A 45 0.17 -5.69 -11.43
C ILE A 45 -1.33 -5.80 -11.76
N ALA A 46 -1.75 -6.98 -12.20
CA ALA A 46 -3.13 -7.24 -12.61
C ALA A 46 -4.12 -6.95 -11.46
N HIS A 47 -5.36 -6.59 -11.81
CA HIS A 47 -6.37 -6.21 -10.81
C HIS A 47 -6.75 -7.37 -9.87
N HIS A 48 -6.81 -8.60 -10.39
CA HIS A 48 -7.16 -9.80 -9.63
C HIS A 48 -6.05 -10.22 -8.65
N GLN A 49 -4.79 -9.82 -8.88
CA GLN A 49 -3.64 -10.14 -8.02
C GLN A 49 -3.56 -9.24 -6.78
N THR A 50 -4.62 -9.25 -5.96
CA THR A 50 -4.73 -8.39 -4.78
C THR A 50 -3.67 -8.67 -3.73
N ARG A 51 -3.24 -9.93 -3.57
CA ARG A 51 -2.17 -10.35 -2.66
C ARG A 51 -0.82 -9.74 -3.08
N ALA A 52 -0.46 -9.83 -4.36
CA ALA A 52 0.77 -9.24 -4.90
C ALA A 52 0.81 -7.72 -4.72
N LYS A 53 -0.32 -7.02 -4.93
CA LYS A 53 -0.42 -5.57 -4.68
C LYS A 53 -0.20 -5.19 -3.22
N LYS A 54 -0.74 -5.98 -2.28
CA LYS A 54 -0.52 -5.80 -0.84
C LYS A 54 0.94 -5.98 -0.47
N ALA A 55 1.55 -7.07 -0.92
CA ALA A 55 2.97 -7.35 -0.71
C ALA A 55 3.84 -6.21 -1.27
N TYR A 56 3.56 -5.76 -2.49
CA TYR A 56 4.28 -4.65 -3.13
C TYR A 56 4.19 -3.34 -2.31
N VAL A 57 2.99 -2.95 -1.85
CA VAL A 57 2.85 -1.74 -1.02
C VAL A 57 3.58 -1.87 0.32
N LYS A 58 3.54 -3.06 0.94
CA LYS A 58 4.25 -3.31 2.20
C LYS A 58 5.76 -3.15 2.01
N GLU A 59 6.29 -3.77 0.97
CA GLU A 59 7.73 -3.85 0.71
C GLU A 59 8.33 -2.54 0.20
N PHE A 60 7.66 -1.87 -0.74
CA PHE A 60 8.24 -0.71 -1.45
C PHE A 60 7.79 0.65 -0.91
N VAL A 61 6.77 0.70 -0.04
CA VAL A 61 6.27 1.96 0.50
C VAL A 61 6.28 1.96 2.01
N ILE A 62 5.69 0.94 2.65
CA ILE A 62 5.58 0.94 4.12
C ILE A 62 6.94 0.71 4.77
N ARG A 63 7.66 -0.33 4.36
CA ARG A 63 8.97 -0.68 4.94
C ARG A 63 9.99 0.47 4.86
N PRO A 64 10.22 1.13 3.70
CA PRO A 64 11.19 2.22 3.62
C PRO A 64 10.85 3.40 4.54
N ILE A 65 9.56 3.76 4.65
CA ILE A 65 9.11 4.84 5.54
C ILE A 65 9.40 4.48 7.00
N SER A 66 9.12 3.24 7.41
CA SER A 66 9.42 2.75 8.75
C SER A 66 10.93 2.71 9.04
N GLU A 67 11.74 2.26 8.08
CA GLU A 67 13.21 2.20 8.20
C GLU A 67 13.84 3.60 8.38
N MET A 68 13.26 4.63 7.76
CA MET A 68 13.68 6.03 7.96
C MET A 68 13.15 6.67 9.25
N GLY A 69 12.50 5.88 10.12
CA GLY A 69 11.85 6.37 11.34
C GLY A 69 10.63 7.25 11.07
N GLY A 70 10.06 7.16 9.86
CA GLY A 70 8.84 7.87 9.49
C GLY A 70 7.60 7.23 10.10
N ARG A 71 6.61 8.07 10.40
CA ARG A 71 5.31 7.66 10.94
C ARG A 71 4.21 7.95 9.94
N PHE A 72 3.13 7.20 10.03
CA PHE A 72 1.92 7.44 9.26
C PHE A 72 0.99 8.34 10.08
N LEU A 73 0.68 9.53 9.58
CA LEU A 73 -0.11 10.52 10.29
C LEU A 73 -1.42 10.77 9.55
N LYS A 74 -2.53 10.90 10.27
CA LYS A 74 -3.83 11.31 9.73
C LYS A 74 -4.13 12.74 10.22
N PHE A 75 -4.49 13.62 9.30
CA PHE A 75 -4.95 14.95 9.62
C PHE A 75 -6.42 14.90 10.03
N GLU A 76 -6.69 15.29 11.28
CA GLU A 76 -8.03 15.31 11.85
C GLU A 76 -8.70 16.68 11.63
N SER A 77 -10.03 16.74 11.68
CA SER A 77 -10.78 18.00 11.52
C SER A 77 -10.50 19.02 12.63
N SER A 78 -9.96 18.57 13.76
CA SER A 78 -9.49 19.41 14.87
C SER A 78 -8.24 20.25 14.53
N GLY A 79 -7.63 20.02 13.37
CA GLY A 79 -6.39 20.69 12.96
C GLY A 79 -5.13 20.06 13.54
N CYS A 80 -5.25 18.90 14.20
CA CYS A 80 -4.13 18.14 14.75
C CYS A 80 -3.81 16.91 13.88
N TYR A 81 -2.59 16.38 14.01
CA TYR A 81 -2.19 15.12 13.41
C TYR A 81 -2.26 14.00 14.44
N GLU A 82 -2.88 12.90 14.05
CA GLU A 82 -2.97 11.67 14.84
C GLU A 82 -2.16 10.55 14.19
N LEU A 83 -1.60 9.66 15.01
CA LEU A 83 -0.89 8.49 14.51
C LEU A 83 -1.87 7.51 13.87
N LEU A 84 -1.53 6.99 12.69
CA LEU A 84 -2.31 6.00 11.97
C LEU A 84 -1.47 4.73 11.78
N PRO A 85 -1.98 3.53 12.09
CA PRO A 85 -3.19 3.26 12.87
C PRO A 85 -3.04 3.66 14.34
N ALA A 86 -4.18 3.87 15.02
CA ALA A 86 -4.21 4.04 16.48
C ALA A 86 -3.74 2.78 17.21
N CYS A 87 -3.90 1.61 16.59
CA CYS A 87 -3.39 0.34 17.05
C CYS A 87 -2.35 -0.19 16.04
N PRO A 88 -1.09 -0.46 16.43
CA PRO A 88 -0.01 -0.83 15.51
C PRO A 88 -0.29 -2.08 14.66
N THR A 89 -1.26 -2.91 15.04
CA THR A 89 -1.68 -4.09 14.27
C THR A 89 -2.54 -3.76 13.05
N ASP A 90 -3.16 -2.57 12.97
CA ASP A 90 -4.09 -2.25 11.87
C ASP A 90 -3.40 -1.61 10.64
N LEU A 91 -2.67 -2.44 9.89
CA LEU A 91 -2.06 -2.04 8.62
C LEU A 91 -3.09 -1.78 7.50
N LYS A 92 -4.35 -2.20 7.68
CA LYS A 92 -5.38 -2.14 6.65
C LYS A 92 -5.71 -0.70 6.26
N ALA A 93 -5.82 0.19 7.26
CA ALA A 93 -6.09 1.61 7.03
C ALA A 93 -4.96 2.29 6.25
N ILE A 94 -3.70 2.03 6.61
CA ILE A 94 -2.53 2.56 5.88
C ILE A 94 -2.57 2.08 4.43
N TYR A 95 -2.71 0.77 4.22
CA TYR A 95 -2.75 0.19 2.88
C TYR A 95 -3.82 0.85 2.00
N GLN A 96 -5.05 0.99 2.51
CA GLN A 96 -6.13 1.64 1.77
C GLN A 96 -5.78 3.08 1.34
N LYS A 97 -5.13 3.86 2.22
CA LYS A 97 -4.71 5.23 1.89
C LYS A 97 -3.59 5.25 0.85
N ILE A 98 -2.64 4.32 0.93
CA ILE A 98 -1.54 4.22 -0.04
C ILE A 98 -2.09 3.79 -1.41
N SER A 99 -2.90 2.73 -1.47
CA SER A 99 -3.54 2.28 -2.71
C SER A 99 -4.40 3.37 -3.36
N GLN A 100 -5.13 4.15 -2.55
CA GLN A 100 -5.86 5.31 -3.06
C GLN A 100 -4.91 6.36 -3.66
N SER A 101 -3.81 6.67 -2.97
CA SER A 101 -2.81 7.64 -3.46
C SER A 101 -2.18 7.19 -4.79
N MET A 102 -1.83 5.90 -4.94
CA MET A 102 -1.32 5.33 -6.19
C MET A 102 -2.33 5.47 -7.34
N ARG A 103 -3.63 5.21 -7.09
CA ARG A 103 -4.69 5.37 -8.09
C ARG A 103 -4.87 6.83 -8.50
N ASP A 104 -4.77 7.76 -7.56
CA ASP A 104 -4.89 9.18 -7.84
C ASP A 104 -3.69 9.70 -8.63
N GLU A 105 -2.49 9.17 -8.41
CA GLU A 105 -1.30 9.52 -9.20
C GLU A 105 -1.43 9.08 -10.67
N LYS A 106 -1.92 7.86 -10.91
CA LYS A 106 -2.25 7.39 -12.27
C LYS A 106 -3.21 8.34 -13.00
N LYS A 107 -4.22 8.86 -12.30
CA LYS A 107 -5.19 9.82 -12.88
C LYS A 107 -4.52 11.14 -13.27
N LYS A 108 -3.61 11.67 -12.43
CA LYS A 108 -2.88 12.91 -12.74
C LYS A 108 -2.03 12.77 -13.99
N HIS A 109 -1.25 11.69 -14.11
CA HIS A 109 -0.41 11.47 -15.28
C HIS A 109 -1.23 11.27 -16.57
N CYS A 110 -2.37 10.58 -16.50
CA CYS A 110 -3.27 10.43 -17.64
C CYS A 110 -3.86 11.79 -18.09
N ALA A 111 -4.27 12.63 -17.14
CA ALA A 111 -4.82 13.95 -17.45
C ALA A 111 -3.79 14.89 -18.11
N THR A 112 -2.53 14.86 -17.66
CA THR A 112 -1.46 15.70 -18.21
C THR A 112 -1.09 15.34 -19.66
N GLN A 113 -1.19 14.06 -20.05
CA GLN A 113 -0.89 13.66 -21.43
C GLN A 113 -1.90 14.24 -22.43
N LEU A 114 -3.18 14.35 -22.06
CA LEU A 114 -4.23 14.88 -22.93
C LEU A 114 -4.08 16.38 -23.20
N THR A 115 -3.61 17.16 -22.22
CA THR A 115 -3.47 18.63 -22.37
C THR A 115 -2.31 19.04 -23.27
N ASN A 116 -1.30 18.20 -23.41
CA ASN A 116 -0.12 18.51 -24.23
C ASN A 116 -0.36 18.29 -25.73
N MET A 117 -1.40 17.54 -26.12
CA MET A 117 -1.73 17.31 -27.53
C MET A 117 -2.61 18.41 -28.14
N THR A 118 -3.38 19.15 -27.34
CA THR A 118 -4.33 20.16 -27.83
C THR A 118 -3.74 21.56 -28.00
N THR A 119 -2.55 21.84 -27.45
CA THR A 119 -1.94 23.18 -27.48
C THR A 119 -1.01 23.43 -28.68
N LYS A 120 -0.78 22.45 -29.55
CA LYS A 120 0.10 22.61 -30.73
C LYS A 120 -0.57 23.17 -32.00
N LYS A 121 -1.84 23.63 -31.94
CA LYS A 121 -2.58 24.05 -33.16
C LYS A 121 -3.19 25.46 -33.14
N SER A 122 -2.74 26.36 -32.27
CA SER A 122 -3.18 27.78 -32.30
C SER A 122 -2.03 28.76 -32.08
N THR A 123 -1.11 28.79 -33.04
CA THR A 123 -0.25 29.94 -33.30
C THR A 123 -0.53 30.43 -34.70
N LYS A 124 -1.66 31.14 -34.88
CA LYS A 124 -1.84 32.15 -35.92
C LYS A 124 -3.09 32.97 -35.66
N SER A 125 -2.86 34.25 -35.33
CA SER A 125 -3.84 35.37 -35.29
C SER A 125 -4.94 35.23 -34.22
N SER A 126 -5.30 36.23 -33.44
CA SER A 126 -5.35 37.65 -33.74
C SER A 126 -5.38 38.49 -32.45
N THR A 127 -4.81 39.67 -32.60
CA THR A 127 -4.88 40.85 -31.75
C THR A 127 -6.30 41.25 -31.32
N LYS A 128 -6.38 41.77 -30.08
CA LYS A 128 -7.35 42.75 -29.55
C LYS A 128 -8.82 42.30 -29.47
N LYS A 129 -9.41 42.36 -28.27
CA LYS A 129 -10.41 43.38 -27.85
C LYS A 129 -11.31 42.87 -26.71
N ALA A 130 -11.33 43.66 -25.63
CA ALA A 130 -12.41 43.97 -24.69
C ALA A 130 -13.34 42.85 -24.16
N GLU A 131 -13.21 42.63 -22.85
CA GLU A 131 -14.29 42.82 -21.86
C GLU A 131 -15.71 42.40 -22.27
N LYS A 132 -16.14 41.21 -21.82
CA LYS A 132 -17.56 41.00 -21.51
C LYS A 132 -17.78 39.92 -20.45
N ARG A 133 -18.26 40.40 -19.31
CA ARG A 133 -18.83 39.70 -18.15
C ARG A 133 -20.00 38.81 -18.61
N VAL A 134 -19.91 37.49 -18.42
CA VAL A 134 -21.04 36.56 -18.63
C VAL A 134 -21.26 35.67 -17.40
N LYS A 135 -22.52 35.73 -16.96
CA LYS A 135 -23.20 35.01 -15.87
C LYS A 135 -23.03 33.49 -16.04
N ARG A 136 -22.59 32.80 -14.99
CA ARG A 136 -22.44 31.34 -14.96
C ARG A 136 -23.75 30.69 -14.50
N VAL A 137 -24.41 29.99 -15.41
CA VAL A 137 -25.58 29.13 -15.17
C VAL A 137 -25.12 27.83 -14.53
N ARG A 138 -25.81 27.41 -13.46
CA ARG A 138 -25.66 26.10 -12.79
C ARG A 138 -26.45 25.06 -13.59
N CYS A 139 -25.80 23.96 -13.94
CA CYS A 139 -26.50 22.74 -14.36
C CYS A 139 -26.28 21.68 -13.27
N SER A 140 -27.39 21.28 -12.65
CA SER A 140 -27.57 20.08 -11.85
C SER A 140 -27.74 18.89 -12.80
N ASN A 141 -26.97 17.82 -12.60
CA ASN A 141 -27.19 16.55 -13.28
C ASN A 141 -27.66 15.52 -12.26
N ASP A 142 -28.75 14.88 -12.66
CA ASP A 142 -29.58 13.95 -11.92
C ASP A 142 -28.93 12.60 -11.62
N ASP A 143 -29.52 12.04 -10.57
CA ASP A 143 -29.38 10.74 -9.94
C ASP A 143 -29.69 9.60 -10.93
N SER A 144 -28.80 8.61 -11.00
CA SER A 144 -29.02 7.38 -11.75
C SER A 144 -28.67 6.19 -10.86
N SER A 145 -29.74 5.60 -10.32
CA SER A 145 -29.77 4.34 -9.63
C SER A 145 -29.54 3.19 -10.60
N VAL A 146 -28.65 2.24 -10.26
CA VAL A 146 -28.57 0.95 -10.94
C VAL A 146 -28.52 -0.21 -9.96
N SER A 147 -29.31 -1.20 -10.36
CA SER A 147 -29.83 -2.37 -9.66
C SER A 147 -28.79 -3.34 -9.11
N THR A 148 -29.10 -3.85 -7.93
CA THR A 148 -28.55 -5.06 -7.31
C THR A 148 -29.10 -6.31 -8.01
N ALA A 149 -28.20 -7.21 -8.42
CA ALA A 149 -28.58 -8.58 -8.81
C ALA A 149 -27.86 -9.58 -7.90
N SER A 150 -28.67 -10.47 -7.35
CA SER A 150 -28.34 -11.58 -6.45
C SER A 150 -27.66 -12.71 -7.24
N THR A 151 -26.60 -13.30 -6.70
CA THR A 151 -26.02 -14.53 -7.25
C THR A 151 -26.02 -15.60 -6.18
N THR A 152 -26.59 -16.73 -6.58
CA THR A 152 -26.93 -17.93 -5.81
C THR A 152 -25.70 -18.76 -5.47
N SER A 153 -25.70 -19.26 -4.24
CA SER A 153 -24.81 -20.26 -3.67
C SER A 153 -24.99 -21.64 -4.32
N SER A 154 -23.90 -22.31 -4.72
CA SER A 154 -23.85 -23.76 -4.87
C SER A 154 -22.64 -24.32 -4.13
N SER A 155 -22.94 -25.15 -3.14
CA SER A 155 -22.02 -26.03 -2.43
C SER A 155 -21.79 -27.29 -3.24
N ASP A 156 -20.55 -27.73 -3.40
CA ASP A 156 -20.26 -29.16 -3.54
C ASP A 156 -18.88 -29.52 -2.98
N SER A 157 -18.89 -30.61 -2.24
CA SER A 157 -17.78 -31.20 -1.50
C SER A 157 -17.06 -32.23 -2.36
N PHE A 158 -15.73 -32.24 -2.35
CA PHE A 158 -14.99 -33.47 -2.61
C PHE A 158 -13.64 -33.46 -1.90
N SER A 159 -13.50 -34.35 -0.93
CA SER A 159 -12.31 -34.58 -0.12
C SER A 159 -11.48 -35.68 -0.78
N SER A 160 -10.18 -35.45 -1.00
CA SER A 160 -9.25 -36.48 -1.43
C SER A 160 -7.89 -36.21 -0.78
N GLU A 161 -7.52 -37.11 0.11
CA GLU A 161 -6.30 -37.11 0.89
C GLU A 161 -5.17 -37.67 0.01
N GLU A 162 -4.15 -36.86 -0.28
CA GLU A 162 -2.87 -37.36 -0.79
C GLU A 162 -1.74 -36.88 0.12
N GLU A 163 -0.94 -37.84 0.58
CA GLU A 163 0.22 -37.63 1.44
C GLU A 163 1.36 -36.94 0.68
N PRO A 164 1.94 -35.83 1.19
CA PRO A 164 3.12 -35.24 0.60
C PRO A 164 4.39 -36.00 1.04
N SER A 165 5.05 -36.59 0.04
CA SER A 165 6.39 -37.15 0.16
C SER A 165 7.42 -36.11 0.62
N ILE A 166 8.31 -36.53 1.51
CA ILE A 166 9.41 -35.75 2.09
C ILE A 166 10.44 -35.43 0.99
N ILE A 167 10.54 -34.16 0.61
CA ILE A 167 11.58 -33.65 -0.29
C ILE A 167 12.69 -33.03 0.56
N ASP A 168 13.86 -33.66 0.52
CA ASP A 168 15.08 -33.19 1.18
C ASP A 168 15.58 -31.88 0.52
N TYR A 169 15.41 -30.76 1.23
CA TYR A 169 15.86 -29.43 0.80
C TYR A 169 17.21 -29.10 1.43
N SER A 170 18.29 -29.62 0.84
CA SER A 170 19.67 -29.36 1.28
C SER A 170 20.44 -28.48 0.30
N HIS A 171 19.90 -27.32 -0.08
CA HIS A 171 20.65 -26.29 -0.81
C HIS A 171 20.32 -24.91 -0.24
N SER A 172 21.28 -24.35 0.49
CA SER A 172 21.26 -22.98 1.01
C SER A 172 21.93 -22.05 -0.01
N PRO A 173 21.19 -21.24 -0.78
CA PRO A 173 21.79 -20.22 -1.61
C PRO A 173 22.25 -19.04 -0.75
N SER A 174 23.51 -18.66 -0.93
CA SER A 174 24.15 -17.48 -0.35
C SER A 174 23.36 -16.20 -0.68
N VAL A 175 23.10 -15.40 0.36
CA VAL A 175 22.21 -14.21 0.35
C VAL A 175 22.78 -13.03 -0.47
N ALA A 176 24.01 -13.13 -0.99
CA ALA A 176 24.72 -11.99 -1.59
C ALA A 176 24.43 -11.73 -3.08
N ASP A 177 23.83 -12.67 -3.83
CA ASP A 177 23.76 -12.57 -5.30
C ASP A 177 22.35 -12.31 -5.89
N ALA A 178 21.32 -12.09 -5.06
CA ALA A 178 19.92 -12.08 -5.53
C ALA A 178 19.41 -10.73 -6.10
N TRP A 179 20.21 -9.66 -6.14
CA TRP A 179 19.70 -8.30 -6.41
C TRP A 179 20.03 -7.70 -7.79
N MET A 180 20.67 -8.44 -8.71
CA MET A 180 21.08 -7.88 -10.02
C MET A 180 20.41 -8.49 -11.26
N ASP A 181 19.52 -9.48 -11.12
CA ASP A 181 18.96 -10.21 -12.28
C ASP A 181 17.43 -10.12 -12.45
N ILE A 182 16.84 -8.97 -12.14
CA ILE A 182 15.53 -8.59 -12.73
C ILE A 182 15.80 -7.81 -14.03
N ARG A 183 16.51 -8.45 -14.97
CA ARG A 183 16.58 -8.01 -16.36
C ARG A 183 15.61 -8.85 -17.18
N LEU A 184 14.53 -8.20 -17.61
CA LEU A 184 13.84 -8.42 -18.88
C LEU A 184 13.89 -9.87 -19.39
N ALA A 185 13.06 -10.75 -18.82
CA ALA A 185 12.69 -11.96 -19.56
C ALA A 185 11.97 -11.52 -20.85
N PRO A 186 12.47 -11.89 -22.05
CA PRO A 186 11.77 -11.63 -23.29
C PRO A 186 10.44 -12.40 -23.27
N ASN A 187 9.41 -11.79 -23.83
CA ASN A 187 8.06 -12.31 -24.03
C ASN A 187 8.06 -13.77 -24.52
N GLY A 188 8.20 -14.72 -23.60
CA GLY A 188 7.98 -16.13 -23.83
C GLY A 188 6.48 -16.30 -23.98
N ALA A 189 6.07 -16.81 -25.15
CA ALA A 189 4.71 -17.19 -25.45
C ALA A 189 4.15 -18.01 -24.28
N PHE A 190 3.23 -17.39 -23.54
CA PHE A 190 2.44 -18.03 -22.52
C PHE A 190 1.55 -19.02 -23.26
N LYS A 191 1.95 -20.29 -23.27
CA LYS A 191 1.05 -21.37 -23.63
C LYS A 191 -0.06 -21.36 -22.59
N ASP A 192 -1.29 -21.54 -23.04
CA ASP A 192 -2.47 -21.70 -22.21
C ASP A 192 -2.33 -23.00 -21.39
N ASP A 193 -1.46 -23.01 -20.40
CA ASP A 193 -1.44 -24.05 -19.38
C ASP A 193 -2.64 -23.77 -18.48
N GLU A 194 -3.55 -24.75 -18.45
CA GLU A 194 -4.70 -24.82 -17.56
C GLU A 194 -4.31 -24.33 -16.17
N PHE A 195 -4.82 -23.16 -15.81
CA PHE A 195 -4.77 -22.65 -14.46
C PHE A 195 -5.66 -23.57 -13.62
N VAL A 196 -5.05 -24.64 -13.08
CA VAL A 196 -5.63 -25.45 -12.02
C VAL A 196 -5.78 -24.49 -10.83
N GLU A 197 -7.00 -24.00 -10.66
CA GLU A 197 -7.41 -23.16 -9.55
C GLU A 197 -7.34 -24.04 -8.29
N THR A 198 -6.13 -24.18 -7.72
CA THR A 198 -5.93 -24.85 -6.46
C THR A 198 -6.57 -23.97 -5.40
N SER A 199 -7.86 -24.20 -5.19
CA SER A 199 -8.65 -23.67 -4.09
C SER A 199 -8.06 -24.19 -2.79
N MET A 200 -6.98 -23.57 -2.31
CA MET A 200 -6.53 -23.74 -0.94
C MET A 200 -7.68 -23.27 -0.03
N GLY A 201 -8.34 -24.23 0.61
CA GLY A 201 -9.49 -24.02 1.46
C GLY A 201 -9.19 -23.02 2.58
N GLU A 202 -10.23 -22.34 3.04
CA GLU A 202 -10.14 -21.31 4.09
C GLU A 202 -9.51 -21.84 5.39
N ASP A 203 -9.49 -23.16 5.58
CA ASP A 203 -8.86 -23.85 6.71
C ASP A 203 -7.33 -23.69 6.76
N GLU A 204 -6.65 -23.58 5.62
CA GLU A 204 -5.19 -23.36 5.57
C GLU A 204 -4.83 -21.90 5.89
N MET A 205 -5.78 -20.96 5.71
CA MET A 205 -5.60 -19.56 6.06
C MET A 205 -5.62 -19.33 7.58
N MET A 206 -6.30 -20.19 8.36
CA MET A 206 -6.33 -20.11 9.82
C MET A 206 -5.06 -20.68 10.47
N ALA A 207 -4.37 -21.62 9.81
CA ALA A 207 -3.12 -22.20 10.32
C ALA A 207 -1.98 -21.16 10.36
N LEU A 208 -1.91 -20.25 9.36
CA LEU A 208 -0.86 -19.23 9.31
C LEU A 208 -1.07 -18.08 10.31
N LEU A 209 -2.32 -17.79 10.71
CA LEU A 209 -2.59 -16.79 11.75
C LEU A 209 -2.33 -17.31 13.17
N ASN A 210 -2.40 -18.64 13.38
CA ASN A 210 -2.07 -19.25 14.68
C ASN A 210 -0.56 -19.53 14.86
N TYR A 211 0.22 -19.64 13.79
CA TYR A 211 1.66 -19.89 13.90
C TYR A 211 2.44 -18.68 14.44
N GLU A 212 2.03 -17.43 14.13
CA GLU A 212 2.65 -16.22 14.73
C GLU A 212 2.31 -16.04 16.22
N SER A 213 1.27 -16.70 16.73
CA SER A 213 0.90 -16.64 18.15
C SER A 213 1.75 -17.57 19.03
N SER A 214 2.41 -18.57 18.44
CA SER A 214 3.25 -19.53 19.19
C SER A 214 4.71 -19.09 19.35
N PHE A 215 5.11 -17.97 18.74
CA PHE A 215 6.47 -17.41 18.89
C PHE A 215 6.56 -16.37 20.02
N GLN A 216 5.80 -16.55 21.10
CA GLN A 216 5.98 -15.85 22.37
C GLN A 216 6.31 -16.88 23.45
N GLY A 217 7.58 -17.23 23.61
CA GLY A 217 7.92 -18.24 24.62
C GLY A 217 9.37 -18.70 24.71
N SER A 218 10.36 -17.81 24.60
CA SER A 218 11.64 -18.03 25.29
C SER A 218 12.33 -16.69 25.57
N THR A 219 11.70 -15.89 26.43
CA THR A 219 12.44 -14.86 27.15
C THR A 219 13.34 -15.59 28.13
N THR A 220 14.58 -15.88 27.70
CA THR A 220 15.64 -16.30 28.58
C THR A 220 15.90 -15.15 29.55
N GLU A 221 15.36 -15.26 30.76
CA GLU A 221 15.65 -14.29 31.81
C GLU A 221 17.16 -14.26 32.07
N PRO A 222 17.81 -13.09 32.09
CA PRO A 222 19.19 -12.99 32.54
C PRO A 222 19.21 -13.35 34.03
N PHE A 223 19.74 -14.54 34.30
CA PHE A 223 20.08 -15.03 35.63
C PHE A 223 21.12 -14.08 36.25
N TRP A 224 20.65 -13.11 37.02
CA TRP A 224 21.50 -12.28 37.85
C TRP A 224 22.05 -13.15 38.98
N LEU A 225 23.22 -13.74 38.74
CA LEU A 225 24.07 -14.28 39.79
C LEU A 225 24.39 -13.14 40.75
N GLY A 226 23.75 -13.20 41.92
CA GLY A 226 24.06 -12.34 43.04
C GLY A 226 25.54 -12.47 43.38
N ALA A 227 26.27 -11.37 43.20
CA ALA A 227 27.55 -11.18 43.87
C ALA A 227 27.22 -10.97 45.35
N THR A 228 27.39 -12.03 46.13
CA THR A 228 27.42 -11.96 47.57
C THR A 228 28.64 -11.14 48.00
N ASP A 229 28.38 -10.11 48.80
CA ASP A 229 29.38 -9.45 49.63
C ASP A 229 30.09 -10.51 50.49
N GLU A 230 31.38 -10.71 50.25
CA GLU A 230 32.25 -11.45 51.14
C GLU A 230 33.46 -10.57 51.49
N THR A 231 33.37 -9.99 52.69
CA THR A 231 34.40 -10.11 53.73
C THR A 231 35.86 -9.92 53.32
N ALA A 232 36.51 -8.86 53.83
CA ALA A 232 37.62 -9.00 54.78
C ALA A 232 38.34 -7.66 55.09
N MET A 233 38.41 -7.40 56.40
CA MET A 233 39.45 -6.69 57.18
C MET A 233 39.78 -5.22 56.89
#